data_AF-A0AA35SWU9-F1
#
_entry.id   AF-A0AA35SWU9-F1
#
_cell.length_a   1.000
_cell.length_b   1.000
_cell.length_c   1.000
_cell.angle_alpha   90.00
_cell.angle_beta   90.00
_cell.angle_gamma   90.00
#
_symmetry.space_group_name_H-M   'P 1'
#
loop_
_entity.id
_entity.type
_entity.pdbx_description
1 polymer ?
#
loop_
_entity_poly.entity_id
_entity_poly.type
_entity_poly.pdbx_seq_one_letter_code
_entity_poly.pdbx_strand_id
1 'polypeptide(L)'
;MATVGRFIAALRPARTVPALQRSLAQPLTKESSVYRQLPFLRRYGDAATKYTHEYYENLVRGKPVVVFMKGEPTAPMCGFSRLVVQILDMHGAKDYESHDVLEDVDFKEGMKEYS
;
A
#
# COMPACT_ATOMS: atom_id res chain seq x y z
N MET A 1 26.29 70.03 -24.70
CA MET A 1 26.62 68.62 -24.44
C MET A 1 25.51 68.04 -23.59
N ALA A 2 24.89 66.98 -24.08
CA ALA A 2 23.63 66.42 -23.59
C ALA A 2 23.84 65.55 -22.34
N THR A 3 22.91 65.63 -21.38
CA THR A 3 22.33 64.42 -20.77
C THR A 3 20.86 64.67 -20.44
N VAL A 4 20.03 63.86 -21.08
CA VAL A 4 18.57 63.80 -20.99
C VAL A 4 18.20 62.84 -19.87
N GLY A 5 17.22 63.20 -19.04
CA GLY A 5 16.68 62.30 -18.00
C GLY A 5 15.45 62.87 -17.32
N ARG A 6 14.41 63.19 -18.10
CA ARG A 6 13.11 63.68 -17.60
C ARG A 6 12.42 62.58 -16.77
N PHE A 7 12.29 62.81 -15.47
CA PHE A 7 11.25 62.23 -14.63
C PHE A 7 9.89 62.69 -15.15
N ILE A 8 9.11 61.79 -15.75
CA ILE A 8 7.69 62.03 -16.02
C ILE A 8 6.88 61.17 -15.05
N ALA A 9 6.27 61.88 -14.09
CA ALA A 9 5.17 61.38 -13.29
C ALA A 9 3.99 61.03 -14.21
N ALA A 10 3.58 59.76 -14.19
CA ALA A 10 2.28 59.34 -14.70
C ALA A 10 1.36 59.04 -13.50
N LEU A 11 0.34 59.89 -13.40
CA LEU A 11 -0.80 59.81 -12.50
C LEU A 11 -1.59 58.51 -12.72
N ARG A 12 -2.02 57.83 -11.65
CA ARG A 12 -3.44 57.53 -11.30
C ARG A 12 -3.57 56.42 -10.23
N PRO A 13 -4.73 56.36 -9.53
CA PRO A 13 -4.79 56.12 -8.10
C PRO A 13 -4.91 54.64 -7.72
N ALA A 14 -4.62 54.39 -6.44
CA ALA A 14 -4.96 53.18 -5.71
C ALA A 14 -6.40 52.73 -6.01
N ARG A 15 -6.53 51.66 -6.80
CA ARG A 15 -7.69 50.77 -6.70
C ARG A 15 -7.29 49.62 -5.79
N THR A 16 -7.87 49.66 -4.60
CA THR A 16 -8.00 48.54 -3.68
C THR A 16 -8.55 47.34 -4.42
N VAL A 17 -7.72 46.32 -4.63
CA VAL A 17 -8.17 44.99 -5.04
C VAL A 17 -8.13 44.13 -3.77
N PRO A 18 -9.26 43.58 -3.31
CA PRO A 18 -9.29 42.82 -2.07
C PRO A 18 -8.41 41.57 -2.21
N ALA A 19 -7.59 41.32 -1.19
CA ALA A 19 -6.70 40.18 -1.05
C ALA A 19 -7.49 38.89 -0.78
N LEU A 20 -8.28 38.42 -1.75
CA LEU A 20 -9.23 37.33 -1.52
C LEU A 20 -9.42 36.42 -2.74
N GLN A 21 -8.35 36.11 -3.49
CA GLN A 21 -8.42 34.97 -4.43
C GLN A 21 -7.05 34.44 -4.88
N ARG A 22 -6.27 33.93 -3.92
CA ARG A 22 -5.05 33.12 -4.20
C ARG A 22 -4.98 31.82 -3.39
N SER A 23 -6.08 31.34 -2.79
CA SER A 23 -6.03 30.22 -1.84
C SER A 23 -6.55 28.87 -2.35
N LEU A 24 -6.86 28.69 -3.64
CA LEU A 24 -7.51 27.46 -4.12
C LEU A 24 -6.62 26.50 -4.91
N ALA A 25 -5.32 26.48 -4.64
CA ALA A 25 -4.45 25.39 -5.10
C ALA A 25 -3.19 25.33 -4.24
N GLN A 26 -3.34 25.01 -2.96
CA GLN A 26 -2.20 24.50 -2.18
C GLN A 26 -2.15 22.99 -2.39
N PRO A 27 -0.99 22.40 -2.76
CA PRO A 27 -0.88 20.98 -3.00
C PRO A 27 -1.21 20.23 -1.70
N LEU A 28 -2.02 19.17 -1.81
CA LEU A 28 -2.36 18.25 -0.72
C LEU A 28 -1.09 17.51 -0.27
N THR A 29 -0.25 18.16 0.52
CA THR A 29 0.89 17.52 1.15
C THR A 29 0.42 16.88 2.46
N LYS A 30 0.93 15.68 2.74
CA LYS A 30 0.63 14.85 3.94
C LYS A 30 0.91 15.56 5.29
N GLU A 31 1.53 16.73 5.24
CA GLU A 31 1.86 17.64 6.34
C GLU A 31 0.70 18.57 6.76
N SER A 32 -0.35 18.68 5.94
CA SER A 32 -1.48 19.56 6.27
C SER A 32 -2.24 19.04 7.51
N SER A 33 -2.36 19.88 8.54
CA SER A 33 -3.04 19.63 9.83
C SER A 33 -4.44 18.99 9.68
N VAL A 34 -5.12 19.31 8.57
CA VAL A 34 -6.42 18.77 8.20
C VAL A 34 -6.40 17.25 8.06
N TYR A 35 -5.31 16.66 7.53
CA TYR A 35 -5.17 15.20 7.40
C TYR A 35 -5.01 14.49 8.76
N ARG A 36 -4.46 15.18 9.79
CA ARG A 36 -4.37 14.66 11.17
C ARG A 36 -5.68 14.71 11.93
N GLN A 37 -6.56 15.66 11.61
CA GLN A 37 -7.79 15.92 12.36
C GLN A 37 -9.00 15.13 11.85
N LEU A 38 -8.88 14.41 10.74
CA LEU A 38 -9.93 13.53 10.24
C LEU A 38 -9.90 12.19 10.99
N PRO A 39 -10.86 11.91 11.90
CA PRO A 39 -10.88 10.68 12.70
C PRO A 39 -10.98 9.42 11.82
N PHE A 40 -11.45 9.58 10.58
CA PHE A 40 -11.58 8.50 9.61
C PHE A 40 -10.26 8.10 8.92
N LEU A 41 -9.33 9.04 8.71
CA LEU A 41 -8.06 8.78 8.00
C LEU A 41 -6.89 8.40 8.92
N ARG A 42 -7.02 8.63 10.23
CA ARG A 42 -6.03 8.16 11.22
C ARG A 42 -6.00 6.63 11.36
N ARG A 43 -7.11 5.95 11.06
CA ARG A 43 -7.21 4.48 11.18
C ARG A 43 -6.36 3.72 10.15
N TYR A 44 -6.01 4.36 9.04
CA TYR A 44 -5.15 3.77 7.99
C TYR A 44 -3.64 3.97 8.23
N GLY A 45 -3.25 4.79 9.23
CA GLY A 45 -1.86 5.18 9.42
C GLY A 45 -0.99 4.19 10.21
N ASP A 46 -1.62 3.33 11.02
CA ASP A 46 -0.93 2.46 11.98
C ASP A 46 -1.24 0.97 11.74
N ALA A 47 -1.35 0.55 10.48
CA ALA A 47 -1.49 -0.87 10.14
C ALA A 47 -0.12 -1.54 10.28
N ALA A 48 0.18 -2.02 11.49
CA ALA A 48 1.23 -3.02 11.66
C ALA A 48 0.84 -4.24 10.82
N THR A 49 1.57 -4.51 9.74
CA THR A 49 1.37 -5.70 8.92
C THR A 49 1.64 -6.92 9.79
N LYS A 50 0.62 -7.74 10.02
CA LYS A 50 0.70 -8.97 10.83
C LYS A 50 1.76 -9.93 10.30
N TYR A 51 2.04 -9.87 9.00
CA TYR A 51 2.99 -10.71 8.29
C TYR A 51 4.06 -9.84 7.62
N THR A 52 5.33 -10.15 7.91
CA THR A 52 6.50 -9.50 7.29
C THR A 52 7.12 -10.39 6.23
N HIS A 53 7.95 -9.83 5.35
CA HIS A 53 8.72 -10.62 4.37
C HIS A 53 9.54 -11.74 5.04
N GLU A 54 10.20 -11.42 6.16
CA GLU A 54 10.99 -12.38 6.94
C GLU A 54 10.14 -13.54 7.49
N TYR A 55 8.87 -13.29 7.81
CA TYR A 55 7.95 -14.34 8.25
C TYR A 55 7.74 -15.40 7.17
N TYR A 56 7.49 -14.98 5.92
CA TYR A 56 7.36 -15.91 4.78
C TYR A 56 8.68 -16.62 4.46
N GLU A 57 9.82 -15.93 4.55
CA GLU A 57 11.13 -16.59 4.41
C GLU A 57 11.33 -17.71 5.43
N ASN A 58 10.94 -17.47 6.69
CA ASN A 58 11.09 -18.47 7.74
C ASN A 58 10.17 -19.68 7.53
N LEU A 59 8.96 -19.46 7.03
CA LEU A 59 8.02 -20.53 6.65
C LEU A 59 8.64 -21.41 5.56
N VAL A 60 9.15 -20.81 4.47
CA VAL A 60 9.72 -21.55 3.33
C VAL A 60 11.04 -22.24 3.69
N ARG A 61 11.84 -21.67 4.61
CA ARG A 61 13.10 -22.28 5.06
C ARG A 61 12.92 -23.44 6.03
N GLY A 62 11.77 -23.56 6.70
CA GLY A 62 11.55 -24.55 7.76
C GLY A 62 11.44 -25.99 7.25
N LYS A 63 10.89 -26.19 6.05
CA LYS A 63 10.62 -27.51 5.46
C LYS A 63 11.11 -27.60 4.03
N PRO A 64 11.45 -28.80 3.55
CA PRO A 64 11.87 -29.00 2.16
C PRO A 64 10.75 -28.73 1.14
N VAL A 65 9.50 -28.93 1.55
CA VAL A 65 8.33 -28.69 0.70
C VAL A 65 7.25 -27.97 1.53
N VAL A 66 6.87 -26.79 1.07
CA VAL A 66 5.78 -25.99 1.64
C VAL A 66 4.78 -25.71 0.53
N VAL A 67 3.49 -25.90 0.83
CA VAL A 67 2.40 -25.75 -0.14
C VAL A 67 1.40 -24.73 0.39
N PHE A 68 1.27 -23.62 -0.33
CA PHE A 68 0.23 -22.62 -0.10
C PHE A 68 -1.00 -22.97 -0.93
N MET A 69 -2.11 -23.29 -0.27
CA MET A 69 -3.32 -23.77 -0.96
C MET A 69 -4.59 -23.17 -0.38
N LYS A 70 -5.73 -23.47 -1.03
CA LYS A 70 -7.06 -23.03 -0.59
C LYS A 70 -7.75 -24.19 0.13
N GLY A 71 -7.96 -24.03 1.42
CA GLY A 71 -8.37 -25.10 2.33
C GLY A 71 -7.18 -25.95 2.78
N GLU A 72 -7.50 -27.04 3.47
CA GLU A 72 -6.53 -28.00 4.01
C GLU A 72 -6.31 -29.19 3.06
N PRO A 73 -5.19 -29.92 3.15
CA PRO A 73 -4.97 -31.13 2.35
C PRO A 73 -6.06 -32.20 2.52
N THR A 74 -6.68 -32.26 3.71
CA THR A 74 -7.79 -33.17 4.01
C THR A 74 -9.11 -32.74 3.35
N ALA A 75 -9.28 -31.44 3.11
CA ALA A 75 -10.50 -30.83 2.57
C ALA A 75 -10.17 -29.63 1.65
N PRO A 76 -9.65 -29.87 0.43
CA PRO A 76 -9.28 -28.80 -0.48
C PRO A 76 -10.52 -28.10 -1.04
N MET A 77 -10.54 -26.76 -0.99
CA MET A 77 -11.67 -25.94 -1.41
C MET A 77 -11.59 -25.48 -2.89
N CYS A 78 -10.54 -25.87 -3.60
CA CYS A 78 -10.32 -25.50 -4.99
C CYS A 78 -9.84 -26.71 -5.81
N GLY A 79 -10.33 -26.86 -7.04
CA GLY A 79 -9.92 -27.95 -7.94
C GLY A 79 -8.42 -27.97 -8.25
N PHE A 80 -7.80 -26.79 -8.33
CA PHE A 80 -6.34 -26.68 -8.48
C PHE A 80 -5.60 -27.22 -7.27
N SER A 81 -5.99 -26.80 -6.06
CA SER A 81 -5.40 -27.27 -4.81
C SER A 81 -5.58 -28.79 -4.63
N ARG A 82 -6.74 -29.33 -5.01
CA ARG A 82 -6.99 -30.78 -5.00
C ARG A 82 -6.05 -31.56 -5.92
N LEU A 83 -5.81 -31.04 -7.13
CA LEU A 83 -4.89 -31.68 -8.07
C LEU A 83 -3.45 -31.66 -7.54
N VAL A 84 -3.02 -30.56 -6.93
CA VAL A 84 -1.67 -30.45 -6.32
C VAL A 84 -1.47 -31.51 -5.24
N VAL A 85 -2.43 -31.64 -4.30
CA VAL A 85 -2.39 -32.69 -3.26
C VAL A 85 -2.29 -34.08 -3.89
N GLN A 86 -3.14 -34.36 -4.89
CA GLN A 86 -3.15 -35.66 -5.56
C GLN A 86 -1.80 -35.99 -6.25
N ILE A 87 -1.16 -35.00 -6.89
CA ILE A 87 0.15 -35.18 -7.52
C ILE A 87 1.22 -35.43 -6.46
N LEU A 88 1.23 -34.66 -5.37
CA LEU A 88 2.18 -34.85 -4.26
C LEU A 88 2.04 -36.25 -3.64
N ASP A 89 0.81 -36.71 -3.43
CA ASP A 89 0.50 -38.05 -2.94
C ASP A 89 1.01 -39.14 -3.89
N MET A 90 0.83 -38.96 -5.21
CA MET A 90 1.33 -39.90 -6.22
C MET A 90 2.86 -40.00 -6.23
N HIS A 91 3.56 -38.91 -5.93
CA HIS A 91 5.02 -38.89 -5.83
C HIS A 91 5.54 -39.29 -4.45
N GLY A 92 4.66 -39.65 -3.50
CA GLY A 92 5.04 -40.07 -2.15
C GLY A 92 5.54 -38.91 -1.27
N ALA A 93 5.35 -37.66 -1.69
CA ALA A 93 5.66 -36.49 -0.89
C ALA A 93 4.57 -36.29 0.16
N LYS A 94 4.66 -37.00 1.28
CA LYS A 94 3.72 -36.90 2.41
C LYS A 94 4.16 -35.90 3.48
N ASP A 95 5.45 -35.58 3.51
CA ASP A 95 6.07 -34.72 4.53
C ASP A 95 6.17 -33.25 4.08
N TYR A 96 5.09 -32.69 3.55
CA TYR A 96 5.00 -31.26 3.23
C TYR A 96 4.23 -30.50 4.30
N GLU A 97 4.55 -29.22 4.45
CA GLU A 97 3.75 -28.30 5.26
C GLU A 97 2.74 -27.57 4.38
N SER A 98 1.50 -27.50 4.82
CA SER A 98 0.41 -26.83 4.11
C SER A 98 -0.09 -25.63 4.89
N HIS A 99 -0.34 -24.52 4.19
CA HIS A 99 -0.97 -23.33 4.78
C HIS A 99 -2.17 -22.90 3.92
N ASP A 100 -3.31 -22.71 4.58
CA ASP A 100 -4.52 -22.20 3.93
C ASP A 100 -4.44 -20.67 3.75
N VAL A 101 -4.55 -20.22 2.50
CA VAL A 101 -4.55 -18.79 2.14
C VAL A 101 -5.92 -18.12 2.34
N LEU A 102 -6.95 -18.87 2.72
CA LEU A 102 -8.31 -18.35 2.93
C LEU A 102 -8.59 -17.93 4.37
N GLU A 103 -7.79 -18.38 5.34
CA GLU A 103 -8.01 -18.07 6.77
C GLU A 103 -7.80 -16.58 7.07
N ASP A 104 -6.74 -15.98 6.53
CA ASP A 104 -6.35 -14.60 6.81
C ASP A 104 -6.18 -13.77 5.53
N VAL A 105 -6.92 -12.65 5.43
CA VAL A 105 -6.84 -11.73 4.29
C VAL A 105 -5.47 -11.06 4.21
N ASP A 106 -4.94 -10.62 5.36
CA ASP A 106 -3.61 -10.02 5.45
C ASP A 106 -2.50 -11.01 5.04
N PHE A 107 -2.67 -12.31 5.34
CA PHE A 107 -1.72 -13.34 4.94
C PHE A 107 -1.71 -13.52 3.42
N LYS A 108 -2.89 -13.50 2.81
CA LYS A 108 -3.05 -13.60 1.35
C LYS A 108 -2.49 -12.37 0.63
N GLU A 109 -2.66 -11.17 1.19
CA GLU A 109 -2.10 -9.95 0.62
C GLU A 109 -0.59 -9.94 0.75
N GLY A 110 -0.03 -10.24 1.93
CA GLY A 110 1.41 -10.35 2.13
C GLY A 110 2.06 -11.44 1.25
N MET A 111 1.36 -12.53 0.96
CA MET A 111 1.85 -13.57 0.03
C MET A 111 2.04 -13.06 -1.39
N LYS A 112 1.16 -12.15 -1.86
CA LYS A 112 1.29 -11.55 -3.20
C LYS A 112 2.46 -10.58 -3.29
N GLU A 113 2.82 -9.95 -2.18
CA GLU A 113 3.97 -9.04 -2.12
C GLU A 113 5.30 -9.80 -1.99
N TYR A 114 5.26 -10.98 -1.38
CA TYR A 114 6.40 -11.89 -1.27
C TYR A 114 6.73 -12.62 -2.59
N SER A 115 5.70 -13.01 -3.36
CA SER A 115 5.83 -13.83 -4.58
C SER A 115 6.06 -13.06 -5.88
#